data_AF-M9LAS2-F1
#
_entry.id   AF-M9LAS2-F1
#
_cell.length_a   1.000
_cell.length_b   1.000
_cell.length_c   1.000
_cell.angle_alpha   90.00
_cell.angle_beta   90.00
_cell.angle_gamma   90.00
#
_symmetry.space_group_name_H-M   'P 1'
#
loop_
_entity.id
_entity.type
_entity.pdbx_description
1 polymer ?
#
loop_
_entity_poly.entity_id
_entity_poly.type
_entity_poly.pdbx_seq_one_letter_code
_entity_poly.pdbx_strand_id
1 'polypeptide(L)'
;MKIIEICYPPYYDDINVNHDSIDMFIDMEDGVTYTITFWTPNIYYLCMDKEQLNYFPFGCPDIHVTSLTKENITKAIEDYARDEAYF
;
A
#
# COMPACT_ATOMS: atom_id res chain seq x y z
N MET A 1 12.05 -7.35 12.02
CA MET A 1 10.88 -8.25 12.24
C MET A 1 10.64 -9.03 10.95
N LYS A 2 10.33 -10.32 11.02
CA LYS A 2 10.15 -11.16 9.84
C LYS A 2 8.67 -11.25 9.40
N ILE A 3 8.44 -11.14 8.10
CA ILE A 3 7.14 -11.37 7.45
C ILE A 3 6.85 -12.88 7.41
N ILE A 4 5.67 -13.28 7.88
CA ILE A 4 5.13 -14.64 7.69
C ILE A 4 4.38 -14.71 6.38
N GLU A 5 3.43 -13.80 6.17
CA GLU A 5 2.48 -13.86 5.06
C GLU A 5 2.08 -12.45 4.58
N ILE A 6 1.87 -12.32 3.26
CA ILE A 6 1.31 -11.15 2.62
C ILE A 6 -0.07 -11.54 2.10
N CYS A 7 -1.11 -11.07 2.78
CA CYS A 7 -2.51 -11.37 2.50
C CYS A 7 -3.12 -10.30 1.60
N TYR A 8 -3.51 -10.71 0.39
CA TYR A 8 -4.23 -9.87 -0.57
C TYR A 8 -5.73 -9.86 -0.25
N PRO A 9 -6.41 -8.71 -0.35
CA PRO A 9 -7.85 -8.69 -0.14
C PRO A 9 -8.57 -9.48 -1.24
N PRO A 10 -9.77 -10.01 -0.98
CA PRO A 10 -10.53 -10.82 -1.95
C PRO A 10 -10.83 -10.10 -3.27
N TYR A 11 -10.84 -8.77 -3.26
CA TYR A 11 -11.13 -7.92 -4.42
C TYR A 11 -9.87 -7.52 -5.21
N TYR A 12 -8.69 -8.08 -4.91
CA TYR A 12 -7.44 -7.70 -5.59
C TYR A 12 -7.53 -7.81 -7.12
N ASP A 13 -8.21 -8.84 -7.64
CA ASP A 13 -8.32 -9.03 -9.09
C ASP A 13 -9.28 -8.04 -9.78
N ASP A 14 -10.09 -7.30 -9.00
CA ASP A 14 -11.06 -6.31 -9.50
C ASP A 14 -10.50 -4.87 -9.54
N ILE A 15 -9.29 -4.64 -9.01
CA ILE A 15 -8.70 -3.30 -8.92
C ILE A 15 -8.10 -2.84 -10.27
N ASN A 16 -8.09 -1.53 -10.48
CA ASN A 16 -7.26 -0.90 -11.50
C ASN A 16 -5.83 -0.76 -10.98
N VAL A 17 -4.96 -1.69 -11.39
CA VAL A 17 -3.56 -1.74 -10.97
C VAL A 17 -2.75 -0.47 -11.18
N ASN A 18 -3.22 0.49 -12.00
CA ASN A 18 -2.51 1.74 -12.29
C ASN A 18 -3.16 2.99 -11.67
N HIS A 19 -4.36 2.88 -11.09
CA HIS A 19 -5.12 4.07 -10.64
C HIS A 19 -5.71 3.93 -9.24
N ASP A 20 -5.70 2.75 -8.66
CA ASP A 20 -6.32 2.50 -7.37
C ASP A 20 -5.32 2.63 -6.22
N SER A 21 -5.86 2.46 -5.01
CA SER A 21 -5.16 2.14 -3.79
C SER A 21 -5.67 0.80 -3.24
N ILE A 22 -4.86 0.09 -2.46
CA ILE A 22 -5.26 -1.19 -1.86
C ILE A 22 -4.71 -1.34 -0.44
N ASP A 23 -5.53 -1.85 0.46
CA ASP A 23 -5.10 -2.25 1.79
C ASP A 23 -4.60 -3.70 1.77
N MET A 24 -3.36 -3.88 2.23
CA MET A 24 -2.70 -5.17 2.35
C MET A 24 -2.57 -5.55 3.82
N PHE A 25 -2.67 -6.85 4.12
CA PHE A 25 -2.54 -7.37 5.48
C PHE A 25 -1.24 -8.17 5.59
N ILE A 26 -0.37 -7.78 6.51
CA ILE A 26 0.96 -8.37 6.67
C ILE A 26 1.04 -9.04 8.03
N ASP A 27 1.08 -10.38 8.02
CA ASP A 27 1.23 -11.16 9.25
C ASP A 27 2.71 -11.27 9.60
N MET A 28 3.07 -10.86 10.81
CA MET A 28 4.44 -10.83 11.30
C MET A 28 4.69 -11.92 12.35
N GLU A 29 5.97 -12.27 12.53
CA GLU A 29 6.38 -13.35 13.44
C GLU A 29 6.04 -13.14 14.92
N ASP A 30 5.79 -11.88 15.32
CA ASP A 30 5.38 -11.50 16.68
C ASP A 30 3.87 -11.70 16.93
N GLY A 31 3.12 -12.16 15.91
CA GLY A 31 1.67 -12.36 15.97
C GLY A 31 0.85 -11.10 15.70
N VAL A 32 1.48 -9.98 15.29
CA VAL A 32 0.79 -8.77 14.88
C VAL A 32 0.51 -8.80 13.37
N THR A 33 -0.73 -8.44 13.00
CA THR A 33 -1.10 -8.17 11.61
C THR A 33 -1.11 -6.66 11.38
N TYR A 34 -0.27 -6.20 10.46
CA TYR A 34 -0.24 -4.80 10.04
C TYR A 34 -1.13 -4.60 8.82
N THR A 35 -1.86 -3.50 8.79
CA THR A 35 -2.54 -3.03 7.58
C THR A 35 -1.72 -1.92 6.94
N ILE A 36 -1.31 -2.15 5.70
CA ILE A 36 -0.51 -1.20 4.92
C ILE A 36 -1.28 -0.83 3.66
N THR A 37 -1.51 0.46 3.47
CA THR A 37 -2.18 0.96 2.27
C THR A 37 -1.15 1.28 1.19
N PHE A 38 -1.36 0.72 -0.01
CA PHE A 38 -0.57 0.98 -1.19
C PHE A 38 -1.27 1.96 -2.11
N TRP A 39 -0.54 2.95 -2.60
CA TRP A 39 -1.05 4.00 -3.47
C TRP A 39 -0.30 4.00 -4.81
N THR A 40 -1.04 4.13 -5.91
CA THR A 40 -0.45 4.46 -7.21
C THR A 40 -0.37 5.97 -7.39
N PRO A 41 0.62 6.54 -8.11
CA PRO A 41 0.71 7.98 -8.29
C PRO A 41 -0.55 8.66 -8.87
N ASN A 42 -1.35 7.93 -9.65
CA ASN A 42 -2.55 8.48 -10.26
C ASN A 42 -3.68 8.73 -9.26
N ILE A 43 -3.70 8.02 -8.12
CA ILE A 43 -4.73 8.22 -7.10
C ILE A 43 -4.69 9.65 -6.52
N TYR A 44 -3.50 10.29 -6.44
CA TYR A 44 -3.39 11.67 -5.96
C TYR A 44 -4.18 12.61 -6.84
N TYR A 45 -4.04 12.50 -8.17
CA TYR A 45 -4.77 13.34 -9.11
C TYR A 45 -6.28 13.07 -9.03
N LEU A 46 -6.68 11.81 -8.90
CA LEU A 46 -8.10 11.45 -8.75
C LEU A 46 -8.71 12.06 -7.48
N CYS A 47 -8.01 11.94 -6.34
CA CYS A 47 -8.46 12.52 -5.08
C CYS A 47 -8.48 14.05 -5.12
N MET A 48 -7.44 14.67 -5.67
CA MET A 48 -7.37 16.14 -5.79
C MET A 48 -8.48 16.67 -6.68
N ASP A 49 -8.77 16.03 -7.81
CA ASP A 49 -9.88 16.42 -8.68
C ASP A 49 -11.24 16.23 -7.99
N LYS A 50 -11.47 15.07 -7.36
CA LYS A 50 -12.73 14.78 -6.65
C LYS A 50 -13.02 15.78 -5.53
N GLU A 51 -12.02 16.11 -4.73
CA GLU A 51 -12.16 16.98 -3.56
C GLU A 51 -11.89 18.46 -3.89
N GLN A 52 -11.64 18.78 -5.18
CA GLN A 52 -11.32 20.13 -5.67
C GLN A 52 -10.15 20.77 -4.90
N LEU A 53 -9.09 19.98 -4.69
CA LEU A 53 -7.89 20.35 -3.97
C LEU A 53 -6.74 20.66 -4.94
N ASN A 54 -5.90 21.63 -4.57
CA ASN A 54 -4.67 21.95 -5.30
C ASN A 54 -3.42 21.27 -4.70
N TYR A 55 -3.60 20.50 -3.63
CA TYR A 55 -2.56 19.74 -2.94
C TYR A 55 -3.17 18.53 -2.26
N PHE A 56 -2.38 17.48 -2.05
CA PHE A 56 -2.81 16.34 -1.25
C PHE A 56 -2.51 16.62 0.23
N PRO A 57 -3.51 16.58 1.13
CA PRO A 57 -3.29 16.85 2.54
C PRO A 57 -2.39 15.79 3.17
N PHE A 58 -1.58 16.19 4.15
CA PHE A 58 -0.81 15.25 4.95
C PHE A 58 -1.77 14.27 5.66
N GLY A 59 -1.46 12.97 5.59
CA GLY A 59 -2.33 11.89 6.05
C GLY A 59 -1.56 10.71 6.64
N CYS A 60 -2.25 9.57 6.74
CA CYS A 60 -1.65 8.30 7.19
C CYS A 60 -0.48 7.87 6.30
N PRO A 61 0.48 7.11 6.85
CA PRO A 61 1.57 6.57 6.06
C PRO A 61 1.06 5.58 5.01
N ASP A 62 1.31 5.90 3.74
CA ASP A 62 1.07 5.05 2.57
C ASP A 62 2.39 4.63 1.91
N ILE A 63 2.41 3.43 1.33
CA ILE A 63 3.53 2.98 0.48
C ILE A 63 3.17 3.23 -0.98
N HIS A 64 4.05 3.92 -1.70
CA HIS A 64 3.81 4.29 -3.09
C HIS A 64 4.46 3.29 -4.04
N VAL A 65 3.68 2.75 -4.97
CA VAL A 65 4.18 1.84 -6.03
C VAL A 65 3.70 2.33 -7.38
N THR A 66 4.50 2.11 -8.43
CA THR A 66 4.14 2.53 -9.80
C THR A 66 2.88 1.85 -10.32
N SER A 67 2.63 0.61 -9.88
CA SER A 67 1.39 -0.13 -10.10
C SER A 67 1.21 -1.21 -9.03
N LEU A 68 -0.05 -1.57 -8.72
CA LEU A 68 -0.44 -2.54 -7.69
C LEU A 68 -0.24 -4.00 -8.15
N THR A 69 0.88 -4.30 -8.79
CA THR A 69 1.22 -5.70 -9.13
C THR A 69 1.76 -6.41 -7.89
N LYS A 70 1.53 -7.73 -7.80
CA LYS A 70 2.07 -8.56 -6.71
C LYS A 70 3.58 -8.40 -6.55
N GLU A 71 4.32 -8.28 -7.66
CA GLU A 71 5.76 -8.08 -7.65
C GLU A 71 6.16 -6.75 -6.98
N ASN A 72 5.52 -5.65 -7.36
CA ASN A 72 5.80 -4.33 -6.79
C ASN A 72 5.44 -4.28 -5.31
N ILE A 73 4.28 -4.81 -4.94
CA ILE A 73 3.80 -4.87 -3.56
C ILE A 73 4.77 -5.68 -2.70
N THR A 74 5.13 -6.89 -3.11
CA THR A 74 6.07 -7.74 -2.37
C THR A 74 7.42 -7.05 -2.17
N LYS A 75 8.02 -6.49 -3.23
CA LYS A 75 9.31 -5.78 -3.13
C LYS A 75 9.26 -4.62 -2.15
N ALA A 76 8.17 -3.86 -2.16
CA ALA A 76 8.01 -2.71 -1.29
C ALA A 76 7.82 -3.12 0.18
N ILE A 77 7.09 -4.21 0.45
CA ILE A 77 6.93 -4.76 1.82
C ILE A 77 8.27 -5.31 2.34
N GLU A 78 9.01 -6.04 1.50
CA GLU A 78 10.34 -6.55 1.86
C GLU A 78 11.35 -5.43 2.15
N ASP A 79 11.30 -4.34 1.40
CA ASP A 79 12.12 -3.15 1.65
C ASP A 79 11.70 -2.45 2.95
N TYR A 80 10.39 -2.26 3.15
CA TYR A 80 9.83 -1.67 4.36
C TYR A 80 10.23 -2.44 5.63
N ALA A 81 10.16 -3.79 5.60
CA ALA A 81 10.46 -4.63 6.75
C ALA A 81 11.96 -4.81 7.05
N ARG A 82 12.87 -4.30 6.21
CA ARG A 82 14.31 -4.56 6.28
C ARG A 82 14.97 -4.05 7.57
N ASP A 83 14.67 -2.82 7.97
CA ASP A 83 15.35 -2.11 9.06
C ASP A 83 14.38 -1.77 10.23
N GLU A 84 13.63 -2.78 10.68
CA GLU A 84 12.61 -2.69 11.75
C GLU A 84 11.30 -1.97 11.40
N ALA A 85 10.96 -1.78 10.11
CA ALA A 85 9.67 -1.23 9.66
C ALA A 85 9.33 0.13 10.32
N TYR A 86 9.71 1.22 9.65
CA TYR A 86 9.62 2.56 10.22
C TYR A 86 8.22 3.17 10.00
N PHE A 87 7.30 3.01 10.97
CA PHE A 87 6.20 3.93 11.29
C PHE A 87 5.63 3.68 12.71
#